data_AF-A0A7Y5UU99-F1
#
_entry.id   AF-A0A7Y5UU99-F1
#
_cell.length_a   1.000
_cell.length_b   1.000
_cell.length_c   1.000
_cell.angle_alpha   90.00
_cell.angle_beta   90.00
_cell.angle_gamma   90.00
#
_symmetry.space_group_name_H-M   'P 1'
#
loop_
_entity.id
_entity.type
_entity.pdbx_description
1 polymer ?
#
loop_
_entity_poly.entity_id
_entity_poly.type
_entity_poly.pdbx_seq_one_letter_code
_entity_poly.pdbx_strand_id
1 'polypeptide(L)'
;GEPLFGPRWNDRRREVLRSSRVDTTRRLALAIASARTKPSAFVVGSAVGLYGPRADEVIDESGTAGFDFLALLCRDWENAAQPAVEAGVRTCWIRTGIVLGRGGGALEKMLPPFQFGLGGKLGSGKQWMPWIHVEDWIELVLKMVTDERYSGAFNATAPNPVTNTDFTKALGRALGRPTPFPAPAIALKLALGDVSALLLTGQRVVPSRATALGFRFQYPQIDAALAELVKDPIGVAIAPNSDAPRNDYTSKRKPRYLLSSRMRLDAPLEQVFEFFSRAENLGAITPPSMAFVIRTPAPIEMFPGQTIDYGVTVGPVTLDWRSRIDPWKPGEQFADAQEVGPYSSWYHEHHFERDGNGTVMVDRVWYAPPLGPIGRLANSLFVAPKLKSIFGYRTVAMRMRFRAEPLSA
;
A
#
# COMPACT_ATOMS: atom_id res chain seq x y z
N GLY A 1 -3.15 -12.83 -5.82
CA GLY A 1 -3.93 -12.90 -7.07
C GLY A 1 -3.42 -11.84 -8.03
N GLU A 2 -3.48 -12.13 -9.34
CA GLU A 2 -3.02 -11.25 -10.40
C GLU A 2 -3.78 -9.91 -10.43
N PRO A 3 -3.14 -8.74 -10.69
CA PRO A 3 -3.83 -7.45 -10.75
C PRO A 3 -4.92 -7.35 -11.82
N LEU A 4 -6.06 -6.74 -11.48
CA LEU A 4 -7.17 -6.51 -12.42
C LEU A 4 -6.83 -5.46 -13.49
N PHE A 5 -6.12 -4.41 -13.08
CA PHE A 5 -5.57 -3.39 -13.98
C PHE A 5 -4.27 -3.88 -14.61
N GLY A 6 -4.14 -3.77 -15.92
CA GLY A 6 -3.01 -4.27 -16.68
C GLY A 6 -3.36 -4.43 -18.15
N PRO A 7 -2.86 -5.48 -18.83
CA PRO A 7 -3.21 -5.78 -20.22
C PRO A 7 -4.73 -5.90 -20.42
N ARG A 8 -5.19 -5.64 -21.65
CA ARG A 8 -6.60 -5.83 -22.05
C ARG A 8 -7.07 -7.26 -21.74
N TRP A 9 -8.31 -7.39 -21.30
CA TRP A 9 -8.87 -8.69 -20.95
C TRP A 9 -9.25 -9.47 -22.21
N ASN A 10 -8.68 -10.66 -22.34
CA ASN A 10 -9.06 -11.71 -23.26
C ASN A 10 -9.26 -13.00 -22.44
N ASP A 11 -9.65 -14.10 -23.08
CA ASP A 11 -9.93 -15.36 -22.36
C ASP A 11 -8.71 -15.87 -21.59
N ARG A 12 -7.52 -15.76 -22.18
CA ARG A 12 -6.27 -16.10 -21.50
C ARG A 12 -6.05 -15.26 -20.24
N ARG A 13 -6.27 -13.94 -20.30
CA ARG A 13 -6.12 -13.05 -19.14
C ARG A 13 -7.17 -13.37 -18.07
N ARG A 14 -8.43 -13.62 -18.48
CA ARG A 14 -9.51 -14.04 -17.58
C ARG A 14 -9.16 -15.31 -16.82
N GLU A 15 -8.57 -16.30 -17.50
CA GLU A 15 -8.11 -17.53 -16.86
C GLU A 15 -6.95 -17.30 -15.88
N VAL A 16 -5.99 -16.43 -16.20
CA VAL A 16 -4.93 -16.05 -15.25
C VAL A 16 -5.50 -15.33 -14.02
N LEU A 17 -6.48 -14.44 -14.21
CA LEU A 17 -7.15 -13.75 -13.11
C LEU A 17 -7.90 -14.75 -12.19
N ARG A 18 -8.50 -15.79 -12.78
CA ARG A 18 -9.21 -16.87 -12.10
C ARG A 18 -8.26 -17.79 -11.35
N SER A 19 -7.36 -18.49 -12.04
CA SER A 19 -6.42 -19.46 -11.48
C SER A 19 -5.56 -18.85 -10.36
N SER A 20 -5.06 -17.61 -10.52
CA SER A 20 -4.25 -16.92 -9.50
C SER A 20 -4.96 -16.61 -8.18
N ARG A 21 -6.27 -16.85 -8.10
CA ARG A 21 -7.12 -16.70 -6.90
C ARG A 21 -7.74 -18.02 -6.48
N VAL A 22 -8.42 -18.69 -7.41
CA VAL A 22 -9.17 -19.92 -7.15
C VAL A 22 -8.23 -21.06 -6.80
N ASP A 23 -7.20 -21.30 -7.61
CA ASP A 23 -6.32 -22.47 -7.41
C ASP A 23 -5.46 -22.30 -6.16
N THR A 24 -4.93 -21.10 -5.94
CA THR A 24 -4.17 -20.75 -4.73
C THR A 24 -5.01 -20.92 -3.48
N THR A 25 -6.26 -20.43 -3.49
CA THR A 25 -7.18 -20.58 -2.35
C THR A 25 -7.55 -22.04 -2.12
N ARG A 26 -7.85 -22.79 -3.19
CA ARG A 26 -8.17 -24.22 -3.09
C ARG A 26 -7.01 -25.04 -2.52
N ARG A 27 -5.78 -24.77 -2.97
CA ARG A 27 -4.58 -25.43 -2.44
C ARG A 27 -4.39 -25.15 -0.96
N LEU A 28 -4.56 -23.90 -0.53
CA LEU A 28 -4.49 -23.54 0.90
C LEU A 28 -5.59 -24.22 1.70
N ALA A 29 -6.83 -24.22 1.21
CA ALA A 29 -7.96 -24.85 1.89
C ALA A 29 -7.76 -26.37 2.05
N LEU A 30 -7.25 -27.05 1.03
CA LEU A 30 -6.92 -28.49 1.09
C LEU A 30 -5.77 -28.78 2.05
N ALA A 31 -4.75 -27.92 2.08
CA ALA A 31 -3.64 -28.04 3.03
C ALA A 31 -4.12 -27.86 4.48
N ILE A 32 -5.00 -26.88 4.72
CA ILE A 32 -5.65 -26.63 6.01
C ILE A 32 -6.48 -27.85 6.43
N ALA A 33 -7.31 -28.38 5.53
CA ALA A 33 -8.15 -29.54 5.82
C ALA A 33 -7.33 -30.77 6.24
N SER A 34 -6.20 -30.98 5.55
CA SER A 34 -5.26 -32.10 5.79
C SER A 34 -4.33 -31.88 6.99
N ALA A 35 -4.27 -30.68 7.56
CA ALA A 35 -3.37 -30.38 8.67
C ALA A 35 -3.78 -31.12 9.95
N ARG A 36 -2.80 -31.68 10.66
CA ARG A 36 -2.99 -32.31 11.99
C ARG A 36 -3.48 -31.29 13.01
N THR A 37 -2.82 -30.13 13.06
CA THR A 37 -3.23 -28.98 13.86
C THR A 37 -3.79 -27.93 12.92
N LYS A 38 -5.11 -27.72 12.97
CA LYS A 38 -5.81 -26.76 12.11
C LYS A 38 -5.69 -25.34 12.68
N PRO A 39 -5.63 -24.31 11.83
CA PRO A 39 -5.73 -22.93 12.29
C PRO A 39 -7.12 -22.66 12.87
N SER A 40 -7.22 -21.72 13.81
CA SER A 40 -8.49 -21.30 14.40
C SER A 40 -9.36 -20.44 13.47
N ALA A 41 -8.75 -19.87 12.42
CA ALA A 41 -9.43 -19.06 11.42
C ALA A 41 -8.77 -19.19 10.06
N PHE A 42 -9.57 -19.09 8.99
CA PHE A 42 -9.10 -18.92 7.61
C PHE A 42 -9.77 -17.69 6.98
N VAL A 43 -9.01 -16.62 6.78
CA VAL A 43 -9.50 -15.39 6.14
C VAL A 43 -9.16 -15.43 4.65
N VAL A 44 -10.20 -15.42 3.83
CA VAL A 44 -10.13 -15.56 2.38
C VAL A 44 -10.46 -14.23 1.73
N GLY A 45 -9.57 -13.75 0.86
CA GLY A 45 -9.84 -12.57 0.05
C GLY A 45 -11.09 -12.76 -0.82
N SER A 46 -11.87 -11.70 -0.98
CA SER A 46 -12.95 -11.58 -1.96
C SER A 46 -13.06 -10.11 -2.39
N ALA A 47 -14.10 -9.74 -3.13
CA ALA A 47 -14.35 -8.36 -3.53
C ALA A 47 -15.84 -8.04 -3.58
N VAL A 48 -16.17 -6.75 -3.41
CA VAL A 48 -17.53 -6.23 -3.65
C VAL A 48 -18.00 -6.39 -5.10
N GLY A 49 -17.09 -6.68 -6.01
CA GLY A 49 -17.40 -7.10 -7.39
C GLY A 49 -18.28 -8.34 -7.46
N LEU A 50 -18.41 -9.12 -6.37
CA LEU A 50 -19.37 -10.22 -6.24
C LEU A 50 -20.80 -9.80 -6.61
N TYR A 51 -21.23 -8.60 -6.21
CA TYR A 51 -22.63 -8.18 -6.32
C TYR A 51 -23.05 -7.74 -7.73
N GLY A 52 -22.08 -7.49 -8.62
CA GLY A 52 -22.31 -6.88 -9.94
C GLY A 52 -22.87 -5.45 -9.86
N PRO A 53 -23.10 -4.76 -10.99
CA PRO A 53 -23.66 -3.41 -11.02
C PRO A 53 -25.15 -3.38 -10.60
N ARG A 54 -25.52 -2.48 -9.70
CA ARG A 54 -26.84 -2.47 -9.03
C ARG A 54 -27.47 -1.07 -8.92
N ALA A 55 -27.04 -0.14 -9.77
CA ALA A 55 -27.45 1.26 -9.74
C ALA A 55 -27.36 1.84 -8.31
N ASP A 56 -28.48 2.32 -7.76
CA ASP A 56 -28.57 2.98 -6.45
C ASP A 56 -29.00 2.06 -5.29
N GLU A 57 -29.20 0.76 -5.56
CA GLU A 57 -29.53 -0.24 -4.55
C GLU A 57 -28.43 -0.31 -3.48
N VAL A 58 -28.83 -0.18 -2.20
CA VAL A 58 -27.93 -0.40 -1.06
C VAL A 58 -27.79 -1.89 -0.84
N ILE A 59 -26.55 -2.38 -0.78
CA ILE A 59 -26.25 -3.81 -0.71
C ILE A 59 -25.42 -4.10 0.52
N ASP A 60 -25.85 -5.08 1.30
CA ASP A 60 -25.08 -5.63 2.41
C ASP A 60 -24.66 -7.09 2.13
N GLU A 61 -24.15 -7.79 3.14
CA GLU A 61 -23.65 -9.15 2.99
C GLU A 61 -24.72 -10.19 2.62
N SER A 62 -26.01 -9.86 2.75
CA SER A 62 -27.14 -10.69 2.30
C SER A 62 -27.43 -10.55 0.80
N GLY A 63 -26.78 -9.59 0.12
CA GLY A 63 -26.96 -9.33 -1.30
C GLY A 63 -26.64 -10.52 -2.20
N THR A 64 -27.41 -10.67 -3.28
CA THR A 64 -27.21 -11.72 -4.27
C THR A 64 -26.03 -11.41 -5.20
N ALA A 65 -25.27 -12.45 -5.57
CA ALA A 65 -24.19 -12.31 -6.53
C ALA A 65 -24.73 -11.87 -7.91
N GLY A 66 -23.92 -11.10 -8.62
CA GLY A 66 -24.17 -10.73 -10.01
C GLY A 66 -23.86 -11.88 -10.98
N PHE A 67 -24.01 -11.60 -12.27
CA PHE A 67 -23.81 -12.57 -13.35
C PHE A 67 -22.64 -12.22 -14.28
N ASP A 68 -21.95 -11.11 -14.03
CA ASP A 68 -20.78 -10.72 -14.82
C ASP A 68 -19.53 -11.54 -14.46
N PHE A 69 -18.48 -11.39 -15.26
CA PHE A 69 -17.23 -12.13 -15.05
C PHE A 69 -16.65 -11.95 -13.64
N LEU A 70 -16.73 -10.74 -13.06
CA LEU A 70 -16.17 -10.46 -11.75
C LEU A 70 -16.99 -11.08 -10.63
N ALA A 71 -18.31 -11.06 -10.76
CA ALA A 71 -19.21 -11.72 -9.85
C ALA A 71 -18.97 -13.23 -9.83
N LEU A 72 -18.86 -13.85 -11.01
CA LEU A 72 -18.54 -15.27 -11.15
C LEU A 72 -17.14 -15.60 -10.60
N LEU A 73 -16.15 -14.75 -10.88
CA LEU A 73 -14.80 -14.90 -10.32
C LEU A 73 -14.82 -14.87 -8.79
N CYS A 74 -15.51 -13.90 -8.17
CA CYS A 74 -15.59 -13.79 -6.71
C CYS A 74 -16.33 -15.00 -6.12
N ARG A 75 -17.44 -15.43 -6.74
CA ARG A 75 -18.18 -16.63 -6.31
C ARG A 75 -17.30 -17.87 -6.34
N ASP A 76 -16.61 -18.10 -7.44
CA ASP A 76 -15.74 -19.27 -7.60
C ASP A 76 -14.53 -19.18 -6.65
N TRP A 77 -14.05 -17.97 -6.35
CA TRP A 77 -12.99 -17.72 -5.36
C TRP A 77 -13.46 -18.00 -3.92
N GLU A 78 -14.65 -17.54 -3.53
CA GLU A 78 -15.23 -17.82 -2.20
C GLU A 78 -15.45 -19.34 -2.03
N ASN A 79 -16.01 -20.00 -3.05
CA ASN A 79 -16.25 -21.45 -3.05
C ASN A 79 -14.97 -22.29 -3.01
N ALA A 80 -13.82 -21.75 -3.45
CA ALA A 80 -12.54 -22.46 -3.38
C ALA A 80 -12.09 -22.75 -1.94
N ALA A 81 -12.63 -22.02 -0.95
CA ALA A 81 -12.35 -22.21 0.47
C ALA A 81 -13.13 -23.37 1.11
N GLN A 82 -14.10 -23.96 0.38
CA GLN A 82 -15.01 -24.97 0.90
C GLN A 82 -14.33 -26.15 1.63
N PRO A 83 -13.19 -26.70 1.18
CA PRO A 83 -12.51 -27.77 1.93
C PRO A 83 -12.14 -27.41 3.37
N ALA A 84 -11.79 -26.14 3.64
CA ALA A 84 -11.48 -25.68 5.00
C ALA A 84 -12.75 -25.57 5.86
N VAL A 85 -13.87 -25.13 5.26
CA VAL A 85 -15.19 -25.06 5.91
C VAL A 85 -15.65 -26.46 6.32
N GLU A 86 -15.57 -27.43 5.40
CA GLU A 86 -15.95 -28.83 5.64
C GLU A 86 -15.07 -29.49 6.71
N ALA A 87 -13.82 -29.06 6.82
CA ALA A 87 -12.88 -29.49 7.86
C ALA A 87 -13.11 -28.83 9.23
N GLY A 88 -14.18 -28.04 9.38
CA GLY A 88 -14.58 -27.37 10.63
C GLY A 88 -13.80 -26.10 10.96
N VAL A 89 -13.03 -25.55 10.02
CA VAL A 89 -12.29 -24.30 10.26
C VAL A 89 -13.20 -23.10 10.06
N ARG A 90 -13.23 -22.21 11.06
CA ARG A 90 -13.94 -20.92 10.96
C ARG A 90 -13.39 -20.13 9.78
N THR A 91 -14.22 -19.96 8.75
CA THR A 91 -13.81 -19.34 7.49
C THR A 91 -14.53 -18.01 7.32
N CYS A 92 -13.77 -17.00 6.90
CA CYS A 92 -14.21 -15.63 6.79
C CYS A 92 -13.90 -15.11 5.38
N TRP A 93 -14.88 -14.57 4.65
CA TRP A 93 -14.66 -14.00 3.32
C TRP A 93 -14.67 -12.47 3.39
N ILE A 94 -13.56 -11.83 3.04
CA ILE A 94 -13.44 -10.38 3.09
C ILE A 94 -13.72 -9.75 1.71
N ARG A 95 -14.96 -9.30 1.50
CA ARG A 95 -15.43 -8.67 0.27
C ARG A 95 -14.96 -7.23 0.21
N THR A 96 -13.76 -7.05 -0.33
CA THR A 96 -13.01 -5.79 -0.28
C THR A 96 -13.51 -4.78 -1.31
N GLY A 97 -13.74 -3.53 -0.86
CA GLY A 97 -13.96 -2.37 -1.72
C GLY A 97 -12.65 -1.79 -2.25
N ILE A 98 -12.68 -0.54 -2.71
CA ILE A 98 -11.49 0.21 -3.11
C ILE A 98 -10.70 0.58 -1.86
N VAL A 99 -9.59 -0.12 -1.62
CA VAL A 99 -8.69 0.20 -0.52
C VAL A 99 -7.90 1.47 -0.85
N LEU A 100 -7.99 2.46 0.04
CA LEU A 100 -7.28 3.73 -0.04
C LEU A 100 -6.13 3.72 0.98
N GLY A 101 -4.91 3.90 0.49
CA GLY A 101 -3.68 3.86 1.29
C GLY A 101 -2.53 4.58 0.58
N ARG A 102 -1.51 4.96 1.33
CA ARG A 102 -0.27 5.55 0.79
C ARG A 102 0.59 4.47 0.11
N GLY A 103 1.42 4.87 -0.86
CA GLY A 103 2.44 3.98 -1.45
C GLY A 103 1.92 2.79 -2.26
N GLY A 104 0.66 2.82 -2.71
CA GLY A 104 0.16 1.75 -3.56
C GLY A 104 -1.31 1.90 -3.96
N GLY A 105 -1.81 0.84 -4.59
CA GLY A 105 -3.23 0.64 -4.82
C GLY A 105 -3.86 1.64 -5.81
N ALA A 106 -5.15 1.90 -5.60
CA ALA A 106 -5.94 2.76 -6.47
C ALA A 106 -5.56 4.24 -6.31
N LEU A 107 -5.34 4.70 -5.08
CA LEU A 107 -5.06 6.10 -4.79
C LEU A 107 -3.77 6.58 -5.47
N GLU A 108 -2.67 5.83 -5.39
CA GLU A 108 -1.41 6.23 -6.03
C GLU A 108 -1.55 6.42 -7.54
N LYS A 109 -2.39 5.60 -8.21
CA LYS A 109 -2.66 5.73 -9.65
C LYS A 109 -3.54 6.93 -9.99
N MET A 110 -4.37 7.37 -9.03
CA MET A 110 -5.27 8.52 -9.20
C MET A 110 -4.57 9.86 -8.91
N LEU A 111 -3.56 9.89 -8.03
CA LEU A 111 -2.93 11.14 -7.58
C LEU A 111 -2.32 12.01 -8.69
N PRO A 112 -1.58 11.50 -9.69
CA PRO A 112 -0.84 12.35 -10.63
C PRO A 112 -1.70 13.41 -11.34
N PRO A 113 -2.80 13.07 -12.05
CA PRO A 113 -3.63 14.10 -12.68
C PRO A 113 -4.24 15.07 -11.65
N PHE A 114 -4.60 14.60 -10.46
CA PHE A 114 -5.16 15.47 -9.42
C PHE A 114 -4.13 16.46 -8.86
N GLN A 115 -2.88 16.04 -8.67
CA GLN A 115 -1.79 16.91 -8.19
C GLN A 115 -1.51 18.07 -9.14
N PHE A 116 -1.74 17.88 -10.45
CA PHE A 116 -1.63 18.92 -11.48
C PHE A 116 -2.93 19.71 -11.71
N GLY A 117 -4.00 19.47 -10.95
CA GLY A 117 -5.30 20.12 -11.18
C GLY A 117 -6.02 19.67 -12.45
N LEU A 118 -5.61 18.53 -13.01
CA LEU A 118 -6.19 17.87 -14.18
C LEU A 118 -7.17 16.75 -13.81
N GLY A 119 -7.45 16.58 -12.51
CA GLY A 119 -8.37 15.57 -12.01
C GLY A 119 -9.83 15.87 -12.38
N GLY A 120 -10.65 14.83 -12.41
CA GLY A 120 -12.09 14.99 -12.59
C GLY A 120 -12.86 13.67 -12.50
N LYS A 121 -14.18 13.78 -12.66
CA LYS A 121 -15.09 12.64 -12.58
C LYS A 121 -14.95 11.73 -13.78
N LEU A 122 -15.20 10.45 -13.60
CA LEU A 122 -15.15 9.43 -14.64
C LEU A 122 -16.56 9.19 -15.20
N GLY A 123 -16.74 9.38 -16.51
CA GLY A 123 -18.03 9.20 -17.16
C GLY A 123 -19.12 10.12 -16.59
N SER A 124 -20.26 9.54 -16.18
CA SER A 124 -21.35 10.31 -15.57
C SER A 124 -20.97 10.85 -14.19
N GLY A 125 -20.12 10.10 -13.47
CA GLY A 125 -19.74 10.33 -12.08
C GLY A 125 -20.78 9.86 -11.06
N LYS A 126 -21.85 9.18 -11.50
CA LYS A 126 -22.94 8.68 -10.63
C LYS A 126 -22.66 7.32 -10.03
N GLN A 127 -21.72 6.56 -10.59
CA GLN A 127 -21.37 5.23 -10.12
C GLN A 127 -20.84 5.30 -8.68
N TRP A 128 -21.32 4.38 -7.84
CA TRP A 128 -20.91 4.27 -6.44
C TRP A 128 -19.50 3.68 -6.33
N MET A 129 -18.69 4.27 -5.47
CA MET A 129 -17.33 3.83 -5.16
C MET A 129 -17.32 3.28 -3.73
N PRO A 130 -17.55 1.98 -3.52
CA PRO A 130 -17.39 1.37 -2.21
C PRO A 130 -15.90 1.38 -1.88
N TRP A 131 -15.50 2.15 -0.87
CA TRP A 131 -14.10 2.39 -0.51
C TRP A 131 -13.85 1.98 0.94
N ILE A 132 -12.59 1.79 1.35
CA ILE A 132 -12.21 1.59 2.75
C ILE A 132 -10.80 2.14 2.97
N HIS A 133 -10.55 2.75 4.12
CA HIS A 133 -9.19 3.14 4.51
C HIS A 133 -8.34 1.90 4.83
N VAL A 134 -7.06 1.91 4.48
CA VAL A 134 -6.18 0.75 4.69
C VAL A 134 -6.08 0.33 6.17
N GLU A 135 -6.09 1.29 7.10
CA GLU A 135 -6.10 0.99 8.56
C GLU A 135 -7.39 0.28 8.99
N ASP A 136 -8.56 0.74 8.52
CA ASP A 136 -9.85 0.09 8.81
C ASP A 136 -9.94 -1.33 8.20
N TRP A 137 -9.39 -1.51 6.99
CA TRP A 137 -9.34 -2.82 6.34
C TRP A 137 -8.49 -3.81 7.15
N ILE A 138 -7.33 -3.37 7.64
CA ILE A 138 -6.42 -4.22 8.44
C ILE A 138 -7.05 -4.56 9.79
N GLU A 139 -7.63 -3.59 10.48
CA GLU A 139 -8.29 -3.86 11.76
C GLU A 139 -9.45 -4.84 11.58
N LEU A 140 -10.21 -4.75 10.48
CA LEU A 140 -11.26 -5.73 10.17
C LEU A 140 -10.68 -7.13 9.94
N VAL A 141 -9.56 -7.27 9.21
CA VAL A 141 -8.85 -8.56 9.06
C VAL A 141 -8.38 -9.08 10.42
N LEU A 142 -7.81 -8.23 11.27
CA LEU A 142 -7.38 -8.63 12.61
C LEU A 142 -8.56 -9.14 13.44
N LYS A 143 -9.73 -8.49 13.38
CA LYS A 143 -10.96 -9.00 14.01
C LYS A 143 -11.37 -10.34 13.42
N MET A 144 -11.35 -10.51 12.10
CA MET A 144 -11.69 -11.79 11.45
C MET A 144 -10.74 -12.93 11.87
N VAL A 145 -9.47 -12.62 12.16
CA VAL A 145 -8.52 -13.61 12.67
C VAL A 145 -8.77 -13.91 14.16
N THR A 146 -8.94 -12.87 14.99
CA THR A 146 -8.83 -12.98 16.46
C THR A 146 -10.16 -13.12 17.21
N ASP A 147 -11.27 -12.71 16.61
CA ASP A 147 -12.59 -12.67 17.26
C ASP A 147 -13.52 -13.72 16.64
N GLU A 148 -13.93 -14.70 17.45
CA GLU A 148 -14.73 -15.85 17.00
C GLU A 148 -16.13 -15.46 16.49
N ARG A 149 -16.63 -14.27 16.84
CA ARG A 149 -17.90 -13.74 16.33
C ARG A 149 -17.84 -13.41 14.84
N TYR A 150 -16.64 -13.20 14.31
CA TYR A 150 -16.42 -12.96 12.89
C TYR A 150 -16.31 -14.31 12.18
N SER A 151 -17.39 -14.69 11.49
CA SER A 151 -17.48 -15.88 10.63
C SER A 151 -18.33 -15.58 9.41
N GLY A 152 -18.03 -16.18 8.27
CA GLY A 152 -18.72 -15.93 7.00
C GLY A 152 -18.28 -14.65 6.30
N ALA A 153 -19.12 -14.12 5.41
CA ALA A 153 -18.77 -12.98 4.56
C ALA A 153 -18.89 -11.64 5.29
N PHE A 154 -17.95 -10.73 5.07
CA PHE A 154 -17.98 -9.34 5.54
C PHE A 154 -17.65 -8.39 4.38
N ASN A 155 -18.43 -7.33 4.22
CA ASN A 155 -18.08 -6.24 3.34
C ASN A 155 -17.00 -5.39 4.01
N ALA A 156 -15.81 -5.34 3.41
CA ALA A 156 -14.74 -4.45 3.84
C ALA A 156 -14.86 -3.14 3.06
N THR A 157 -15.84 -2.35 3.47
CA THR A 157 -16.12 -0.98 3.00
C THR A 157 -16.30 -0.06 4.19
N ALA A 158 -16.02 1.23 4.02
CA ALA A 158 -16.43 2.27 4.95
C ALA A 158 -17.98 2.35 4.97
N PRO A 159 -18.58 2.76 6.10
CA PRO A 159 -20.03 2.76 6.26
C PRO A 159 -20.76 3.77 5.37
N ASN A 160 -20.05 4.78 4.85
CA ASN A 160 -20.62 5.82 4.00
C ASN A 160 -20.03 5.72 2.57
N PRO A 161 -20.63 4.89 1.69
CA PRO A 161 -20.22 4.84 0.29
C PRO A 161 -20.49 6.20 -0.37
N VAL A 162 -19.69 6.53 -1.38
CA VAL A 162 -19.76 7.82 -2.09
C VAL A 162 -19.86 7.60 -3.59
N THR A 163 -20.42 8.56 -4.32
CA THR A 163 -20.36 8.51 -5.78
C THR A 163 -18.98 8.89 -6.28
N ASN A 164 -18.66 8.56 -7.54
CA ASN A 164 -17.43 9.02 -8.16
C ASN A 164 -17.31 10.56 -8.16
N THR A 165 -18.42 11.28 -8.33
CA THR A 165 -18.44 12.75 -8.24
C THR A 165 -18.00 13.22 -6.86
N ASP A 166 -18.54 12.61 -5.80
CA ASP A 166 -18.21 12.98 -4.42
C ASP A 166 -16.76 12.64 -4.07
N PHE A 167 -16.29 11.46 -4.50
CA PHE A 167 -14.89 11.05 -4.37
C PHE A 167 -13.94 12.04 -5.07
N THR A 168 -14.22 12.39 -6.33
CA THR A 168 -13.43 13.37 -7.10
C THR A 168 -13.35 14.70 -6.36
N LYS A 169 -14.48 15.22 -5.87
CA LYS A 169 -14.51 16.49 -5.14
C LYS A 169 -13.73 16.39 -3.82
N ALA A 170 -13.86 15.30 -3.08
CA ALA A 170 -13.14 15.08 -1.83
C ALA A 170 -11.62 15.02 -2.06
N LEU A 171 -11.16 14.33 -3.12
CA LEU A 171 -9.74 14.27 -3.48
C LEU A 171 -9.20 15.64 -3.92
N GLY A 172 -9.98 16.39 -4.71
CA GLY A 172 -9.65 17.76 -5.08
C GLY A 172 -9.48 18.67 -3.86
N ARG A 173 -10.44 18.63 -2.92
CA ARG A 173 -10.35 19.37 -1.64
C ARG A 173 -9.13 18.98 -0.84
N ALA A 174 -8.88 17.68 -0.67
CA ALA A 174 -7.76 17.18 0.12
C ALA A 174 -6.40 17.65 -0.43
N LEU A 175 -6.28 17.77 -1.76
CA LEU A 175 -5.08 18.27 -2.43
C LEU A 175 -5.03 19.80 -2.61
N GLY A 176 -6.11 20.51 -2.28
CA GLY A 176 -6.24 21.95 -2.59
C GLY A 176 -6.22 22.24 -4.10
N ARG A 177 -6.76 21.34 -4.92
CA ARG A 177 -6.74 21.44 -6.40
C ARG A 177 -8.16 21.42 -7.00
N PRO A 178 -8.42 22.22 -8.05
CA PRO A 178 -9.69 22.16 -8.76
C PRO A 178 -9.82 20.84 -9.53
N THR A 179 -11.05 20.40 -9.81
CA THR A 179 -11.33 19.16 -10.56
C THR A 179 -12.28 19.39 -11.74
N PRO A 180 -11.93 20.26 -12.72
CA PRO A 180 -12.88 20.71 -13.73
C PRO A 180 -12.98 19.78 -14.94
N PHE A 181 -12.06 18.83 -15.11
CA PHE A 181 -11.92 18.05 -16.35
C PHE A 181 -12.52 16.64 -16.21
N PRO A 182 -13.78 16.41 -16.58
CA PRO A 182 -14.33 15.06 -16.58
C PRO A 182 -13.59 14.17 -17.60
N ALA A 183 -13.33 12.92 -17.24
CA ALA A 183 -12.80 11.92 -18.15
C ALA A 183 -13.98 11.22 -18.87
N PRO A 184 -14.19 11.43 -20.19
CA PRO A 184 -15.33 10.86 -20.89
C PRO A 184 -15.27 9.33 -20.91
N ALA A 185 -16.44 8.68 -20.80
CA ALA A 185 -16.53 7.21 -20.81
C ALA A 185 -15.94 6.59 -22.09
N ILE A 186 -16.07 7.28 -23.22
CA ILE A 186 -15.51 6.84 -24.51
C ILE A 186 -13.98 6.79 -24.44
N ALA A 187 -13.33 7.83 -23.91
CA ALA A 187 -11.88 7.87 -23.76
C ALA A 187 -11.38 6.74 -22.84
N LEU A 188 -12.09 6.50 -21.74
CA LEU A 188 -11.79 5.40 -20.82
C LEU A 188 -11.94 4.02 -21.47
N LYS A 189 -13.00 3.81 -22.25
CA LYS A 189 -13.23 2.56 -22.99
C LYS A 189 -12.14 2.31 -24.04
N LEU A 190 -11.73 3.34 -24.78
CA LEU A 190 -10.66 3.23 -25.78
C LEU A 190 -9.31 2.88 -25.13
N ALA A 191 -8.99 3.55 -24.02
CA ALA A 191 -7.74 3.34 -23.29
C ALA A 191 -7.67 1.98 -22.56
N LEU A 192 -8.76 1.59 -21.89
CA LEU A 192 -8.76 0.48 -20.92
C LEU A 192 -9.54 -0.77 -21.38
N GLY A 193 -10.33 -0.69 -22.45
CA GLY A 193 -11.17 -1.79 -22.91
C GLY A 193 -12.17 -2.24 -21.83
N ASP A 194 -12.32 -3.55 -21.63
CA ASP A 194 -13.22 -4.14 -20.63
C ASP A 194 -12.93 -3.69 -19.19
N VAL A 195 -11.68 -3.34 -18.88
CA VAL A 195 -11.28 -2.82 -17.56
C VAL A 195 -11.98 -1.48 -17.26
N SER A 196 -12.39 -0.73 -18.29
CA SER A 196 -13.15 0.52 -18.10
C SER A 196 -14.48 0.30 -17.38
N ALA A 197 -15.09 -0.89 -17.49
CA ALA A 197 -16.31 -1.21 -16.77
C ALA A 197 -16.11 -1.11 -15.24
N LEU A 198 -14.95 -1.52 -14.72
CA LEU A 198 -14.59 -1.37 -13.29
C LEU A 198 -14.59 0.07 -12.80
N LEU A 199 -14.37 1.03 -13.70
CA LEU A 199 -14.30 2.46 -13.37
C LEU A 199 -15.62 3.20 -13.64
N LEU A 200 -16.44 2.66 -14.54
CA LEU A 200 -17.66 3.27 -15.04
C LEU A 200 -18.93 2.69 -14.40
N THR A 201 -18.83 1.56 -13.70
CA THR A 201 -19.90 0.96 -12.89
C THR A 201 -19.50 0.93 -11.41
N GLY A 202 -20.42 0.52 -10.55
CA GLY A 202 -20.21 0.54 -9.11
C GLY A 202 -21.37 -0.06 -8.32
N GLN A 203 -21.20 -0.13 -7.00
CA GLN A 203 -22.16 -0.70 -6.06
C GLN A 203 -22.21 0.13 -4.78
N ARG A 204 -23.41 0.39 -4.26
CA ARG A 204 -23.58 1.09 -2.98
C ARG A 204 -23.51 0.10 -1.82
N VAL A 205 -22.32 -0.42 -1.57
CA VAL A 205 -22.09 -1.49 -0.57
C VAL A 205 -21.87 -0.93 0.83
N VAL A 206 -22.55 -1.52 1.80
CA VAL A 206 -22.44 -1.17 3.22
C VAL A 206 -21.97 -2.37 4.08
N PRO A 207 -21.21 -2.12 5.16
CA PRO A 207 -20.65 -3.14 6.05
C PRO A 207 -21.59 -3.48 7.22
N SER A 208 -22.81 -3.97 6.92
CA SER A 208 -23.85 -4.19 7.92
C SER A 208 -23.41 -5.16 9.02
N ARG A 209 -22.75 -6.27 8.66
CA ARG A 209 -22.31 -7.27 9.65
C ARG A 209 -21.21 -6.76 10.57
N ALA A 210 -20.21 -6.06 10.03
CA ALA A 210 -19.15 -5.48 10.85
C ALA A 210 -19.71 -4.43 11.82
N THR A 211 -20.63 -3.59 11.33
CA THR A 211 -21.31 -2.56 12.14
C THR A 211 -22.15 -3.19 13.25
N ALA A 212 -22.91 -4.25 12.95
CA ALA A 212 -23.73 -4.96 13.93
C ALA A 212 -22.90 -5.62 15.05
N LEU A 213 -21.65 -6.02 14.75
CA LEU A 213 -20.69 -6.52 15.76
C LEU A 213 -19.98 -5.40 16.55
N GLY A 214 -20.31 -4.13 16.28
CA GLY A 214 -19.74 -2.98 16.98
C GLY A 214 -18.36 -2.56 16.46
N PHE A 215 -17.99 -2.95 15.23
CA PHE A 215 -16.75 -2.48 14.61
C PHE A 215 -16.75 -0.95 14.50
N ARG A 216 -15.70 -0.30 15.00
CA ARG A 216 -15.55 1.15 14.96
C ARG A 216 -14.60 1.53 13.83
N PHE A 217 -15.16 2.14 12.78
CA PHE A 217 -14.37 2.71 11.70
C PHE A 217 -13.65 3.98 12.16
N GLN A 218 -12.34 4.01 12.01
CA GLN A 218 -11.51 5.19 12.25
C GLN A 218 -11.74 6.24 11.15
N TYR A 219 -11.99 5.81 9.91
CA TYR A 219 -12.24 6.71 8.78
C TYR A 219 -13.60 6.42 8.13
N PRO A 220 -14.71 6.80 8.76
CA PRO A 220 -16.04 6.57 8.20
C PRO A 220 -16.40 7.53 7.07
N GLN A 221 -15.68 8.64 6.91
CA GLN A 221 -15.96 9.72 5.95
C GLN A 221 -14.81 9.90 4.96
N ILE A 222 -15.13 10.04 3.68
CA ILE A 222 -14.13 10.09 2.60
C ILE A 222 -13.21 11.30 2.71
N ASP A 223 -13.73 12.46 3.14
CA ASP A 223 -12.96 13.68 3.30
C ASP A 223 -11.85 13.51 4.34
N ALA A 224 -12.17 12.92 5.50
CA ALA A 224 -11.19 12.66 6.56
C ALA A 224 -10.13 11.64 6.10
N ALA A 225 -10.56 10.56 5.44
CA ALA A 225 -9.65 9.54 4.89
C ALA A 225 -8.67 10.13 3.88
N LEU A 226 -9.16 10.87 2.88
CA LEU A 226 -8.31 11.46 1.85
C LEU A 226 -7.43 12.58 2.40
N ALA A 227 -7.95 13.41 3.31
CA ALA A 227 -7.16 14.44 3.97
C ALA A 227 -6.02 13.85 4.80
N GLU A 228 -6.22 12.70 5.45
CA GLU A 228 -5.13 11.96 6.08
C GLU A 228 -4.13 11.48 5.02
N LEU A 229 -4.60 10.81 3.96
CA LEU A 229 -3.75 10.10 3.00
C LEU A 229 -2.89 11.00 2.10
N VAL A 230 -3.28 12.26 1.88
CA VAL A 230 -2.56 13.19 0.98
C VAL A 230 -1.73 14.25 1.69
N LYS A 231 -1.87 14.41 3.02
CA LYS A 231 -1.00 15.30 3.80
C LYS A 231 0.46 14.88 3.68
N ASP A 232 1.37 15.83 3.87
CA ASP A 232 2.76 15.47 4.14
C ASP A 232 2.78 14.54 5.37
N PRO A 233 3.48 13.39 5.29
CA PRO A 233 3.51 12.46 6.40
C PRO A 233 4.12 13.16 7.62
N ILE A 234 3.41 13.09 8.76
CA ILE A 234 3.92 13.61 10.02
C ILE A 234 5.25 12.91 10.30
N GLY A 235 6.26 13.70 10.66
CA GLY A 235 7.58 13.18 10.94
C GLY A 235 8.39 12.85 9.70
N VAL A 236 8.07 13.38 8.51
CA VAL A 236 8.97 13.36 7.33
C VAL A 236 9.18 14.78 6.80
N ALA A 237 10.42 15.25 6.83
CA ALA A 237 10.80 16.58 6.33
C ALA A 237 11.88 16.46 5.25
N ILE A 238 11.90 17.41 4.30
CA ILE A 238 13.00 17.58 3.35
C ILE A 238 13.43 19.05 3.40
N ALA A 239 14.71 19.27 3.66
CA ALA A 239 15.34 20.59 3.76
C ALA A 239 16.62 20.65 2.91
N PRO A 240 17.16 21.85 2.61
CA PRO A 240 18.53 21.98 2.15
C PRO A 240 19.49 21.27 3.12
N ASN A 241 20.52 20.63 2.59
CA ASN A 241 21.55 19.96 3.39
C ASN A 241 22.19 20.95 4.37
N SER A 242 22.14 20.62 5.66
CA SER A 242 22.67 21.43 6.75
C SER A 242 23.84 20.77 7.49
N ASP A 243 23.96 19.44 7.46
CA ASP A 243 24.70 18.69 8.48
C ASP A 243 25.20 17.31 8.00
N ALA A 244 25.42 17.11 6.69
CA ALA A 244 25.93 15.84 6.18
C ALA A 244 27.18 15.36 6.95
N PRO A 245 27.21 14.07 7.37
CA PRO A 245 28.32 13.54 8.15
C PRO A 245 29.62 13.66 7.36
N ARG A 246 30.74 13.96 8.02
CA ARG A 246 32.06 14.04 7.36
C ARG A 246 32.69 12.65 7.29
N ASN A 247 32.40 11.90 6.23
CA ASN A 247 32.99 10.59 5.96
C ASN A 247 33.55 10.54 4.53
N ASP A 248 34.21 9.43 4.16
CA ASP A 248 34.82 9.27 2.84
C ASP A 248 33.79 9.42 1.69
N TYR A 249 32.56 8.93 1.90
CA TYR A 249 31.50 8.96 0.90
C TYR A 249 30.99 10.37 0.63
N THR A 250 30.50 11.07 1.66
CA THR A 250 29.88 12.40 1.54
C THR A 250 30.89 13.49 1.17
N SER A 251 32.18 13.27 1.48
CA SER A 251 33.27 14.15 1.05
C SER A 251 33.49 14.08 -0.47
N LYS A 252 33.35 12.89 -1.07
CA LYS A 252 33.48 12.66 -2.52
C LYS A 252 32.18 12.97 -3.28
N ARG A 253 31.03 12.65 -2.69
CA ARG A 253 29.70 12.81 -3.28
C ARG A 253 28.87 13.79 -2.46
N LYS A 254 28.91 15.07 -2.83
CA LYS A 254 28.30 16.16 -2.06
C LYS A 254 26.76 16.11 -2.09
N PRO A 255 26.09 15.80 -0.97
CA PRO A 255 24.64 15.84 -0.90
C PRO A 255 24.14 17.29 -0.84
N ARG A 256 22.88 17.51 -1.26
CA ARG A 256 22.28 18.84 -1.37
C ARG A 256 21.03 19.00 -0.52
N TYR A 257 20.34 17.91 -0.22
CA TYR A 257 19.14 17.89 0.57
C TYR A 257 19.31 16.89 1.71
N LEU A 258 18.65 17.16 2.82
CA LEU A 258 18.44 16.24 3.93
C LEU A 258 16.96 15.88 3.95
N LEU A 259 16.64 14.60 3.87
CA LEU A 259 15.37 14.05 4.31
C LEU A 259 15.55 13.55 5.74
N SER A 260 14.74 14.01 6.68
CA SER A 260 14.66 13.45 8.03
C SER A 260 13.32 12.76 8.24
N SER A 261 13.35 11.62 8.92
CA SER A 261 12.15 10.96 9.41
C SER A 261 12.33 10.45 10.83
N ARG A 262 11.32 10.63 11.69
CA ARG A 262 11.38 10.26 13.11
C ARG A 262 10.09 9.59 13.57
N MET A 263 10.22 8.46 14.26
CA MET A 263 9.08 7.75 14.84
C MET A 263 9.45 7.02 16.13
N ARG A 264 8.48 6.87 17.03
CA ARG A 264 8.53 5.98 18.19
C ARG A 264 7.85 4.66 17.84
N LEU A 265 8.47 3.54 18.20
CA LEU A 265 8.00 2.18 17.96
C LEU A 265 7.67 1.53 19.31
N ASP A 266 6.50 0.91 19.43
CA ASP A 266 6.05 0.17 20.63
C ASP A 266 6.66 -1.26 20.63
N ALA A 267 7.99 -1.32 20.58
CA ALA A 267 8.75 -2.56 20.58
C ALA A 267 10.17 -2.33 21.14
N PRO A 268 10.75 -3.33 21.83
CA PRO A 268 12.13 -3.25 22.32
C PRO A 268 13.15 -3.05 21.20
N LEU A 269 14.24 -2.35 21.52
CA LEU A 269 15.31 -1.99 20.58
C LEU A 269 15.88 -3.20 19.85
N GLU A 270 16.05 -4.32 20.53
CA GLU A 270 16.58 -5.56 19.97
C GLU A 270 15.69 -6.09 18.84
N GLN A 271 14.38 -6.09 19.06
CA GLN A 271 13.41 -6.58 18.10
C GLN A 271 13.31 -5.64 16.89
N VAL A 272 13.34 -4.33 17.14
CA VAL A 272 13.33 -3.32 16.08
C VAL A 272 14.62 -3.43 15.25
N PHE A 273 15.77 -3.42 15.91
CA PHE A 273 17.06 -3.49 15.21
C PHE A 273 17.21 -4.79 14.42
N GLU A 274 16.79 -5.93 14.98
CA GLU A 274 16.79 -7.22 14.26
C GLU A 274 15.94 -7.17 12.98
N PHE A 275 14.81 -6.45 13.00
CA PHE A 275 13.99 -6.28 11.81
C PHE A 275 14.74 -5.48 10.74
N PHE A 276 15.40 -4.39 11.10
CA PHE A 276 16.15 -3.55 10.15
C PHE A 276 17.49 -4.15 9.73
N SER A 277 18.07 -5.05 10.55
CA SER A 277 19.32 -5.75 10.25
C SER A 277 19.18 -6.87 9.21
N ARG A 278 17.96 -7.20 8.78
CA ARG A 278 17.71 -8.22 7.76
C ARG A 278 17.38 -7.53 6.45
N ALA A 279 18.28 -7.60 5.48
CA ALA A 279 18.11 -6.98 4.17
C ALA A 279 16.80 -7.41 3.49
N GLU A 280 16.35 -8.64 3.74
CA GLU A 280 15.10 -9.22 3.24
C GLU A 280 13.85 -8.43 3.67
N ASN A 281 13.92 -7.70 4.79
CA ASN A 281 12.82 -6.88 5.27
C ASN A 281 12.69 -5.52 4.56
N LEU A 282 13.67 -5.12 3.74
CA LEU A 282 13.60 -3.87 2.95
C LEU A 282 12.36 -3.82 2.06
N GLY A 283 11.95 -4.96 1.50
CA GLY A 283 10.75 -5.05 0.69
C GLY A 283 9.46 -4.76 1.46
N ALA A 284 9.40 -5.10 2.76
CA ALA A 284 8.22 -4.89 3.60
C ALA A 284 7.99 -3.40 3.92
N ILE A 285 9.06 -2.61 3.93
CA ILE A 285 9.04 -1.16 4.23
C ILE A 285 9.14 -0.28 2.98
N THR A 286 9.14 -0.90 1.80
CA THR A 286 9.16 -0.21 0.51
C THR A 286 7.77 -0.29 -0.13
N PRO A 287 7.25 0.81 -0.71
CA PRO A 287 5.98 0.78 -1.45
C PRO A 287 5.92 -0.37 -2.46
N PRO A 288 4.86 -1.20 -2.48
CA PRO A 288 4.73 -2.29 -3.45
C PRO A 288 4.74 -1.83 -4.91
N SER A 289 4.34 -0.57 -5.17
CA SER A 289 4.41 0.04 -6.50
C SER A 289 5.84 0.21 -7.02
N MET A 290 6.85 0.13 -6.15
CA MET A 290 8.25 0.16 -6.54
C MET A 290 8.82 -1.20 -6.90
N ALA A 291 8.03 -2.28 -6.79
CA ALA A 291 8.45 -3.64 -7.17
C ALA A 291 9.88 -3.97 -6.70
N PHE A 292 10.18 -3.69 -5.43
CA PHE A 292 11.51 -3.85 -4.86
C PHE A 292 11.94 -5.32 -4.92
N VAL A 293 13.10 -5.58 -5.51
CA VAL A 293 13.67 -6.92 -5.63
C VAL A 293 15.14 -6.89 -5.24
N ILE A 294 15.49 -7.70 -4.25
CA ILE A 294 16.88 -7.94 -3.88
C ILE A 294 17.50 -8.88 -4.92
N ARG A 295 18.67 -8.49 -5.44
CA ARG A 295 19.43 -9.28 -6.41
C ARG A 295 20.61 -10.00 -5.77
N THR A 296 21.13 -9.50 -4.65
CA THR A 296 22.14 -10.20 -3.84
C THR A 296 21.60 -11.56 -3.36
N PRO A 297 22.32 -12.67 -3.56
CA PRO A 297 21.91 -13.99 -3.08
C PRO A 297 21.76 -14.03 -1.56
N ALA A 298 20.73 -14.73 -1.07
CA ALA A 298 20.51 -14.97 0.35
C ALA A 298 21.34 -16.16 0.87
N PRO A 299 21.71 -16.20 2.17
CA PRO A 299 21.43 -15.18 3.19
C PRO A 299 22.34 -13.95 3.07
N ILE A 300 21.83 -12.78 3.44
CA ILE A 300 22.60 -11.52 3.44
C ILE A 300 22.97 -11.16 4.87
N GLU A 301 24.23 -11.34 5.23
CA GLU A 301 24.77 -10.91 6.52
C GLU A 301 25.18 -9.43 6.47
N MET A 302 24.81 -8.67 7.49
CA MET A 302 25.11 -7.24 7.58
C MET A 302 26.42 -7.01 8.34
N PHE A 303 27.40 -6.38 7.69
CA PHE A 303 28.68 -5.98 8.28
C PHE A 303 29.25 -4.75 7.56
N PRO A 304 30.22 -4.02 8.15
CA PRO A 304 30.85 -2.87 7.48
C PRO A 304 31.48 -3.25 6.14
N GLY A 305 31.13 -2.53 5.08
CA GLY A 305 31.59 -2.78 3.71
C GLY A 305 30.73 -3.77 2.91
N GLN A 306 29.73 -4.41 3.53
CA GLN A 306 28.80 -5.28 2.81
C GLN A 306 28.11 -4.53 1.67
N THR A 307 28.03 -5.12 0.48
CA THR A 307 27.30 -4.55 -0.65
C THR A 307 25.99 -5.29 -0.91
N ILE A 308 24.94 -4.53 -1.19
CA ILE A 308 23.61 -5.05 -1.48
C ILE A 308 23.16 -4.48 -2.82
N ASP A 309 22.92 -5.38 -3.77
CA ASP A 309 22.39 -5.10 -5.08
C ASP A 309 20.88 -5.33 -5.08
N TYR A 310 20.12 -4.33 -5.53
CA TYR A 310 18.67 -4.39 -5.62
C TYR A 310 18.14 -3.56 -6.79
N GLY A 311 16.93 -3.90 -7.24
CA GLY A 311 16.19 -3.17 -8.27
C GLY A 311 14.97 -2.47 -7.68
N VAL A 312 14.70 -1.26 -8.16
CA VAL A 312 13.46 -0.52 -7.85
C VAL A 312 12.84 0.04 -9.11
N THR A 313 11.53 -0.06 -9.22
CA THR A 313 10.74 0.55 -10.30
C THR A 313 10.24 1.93 -9.88
N VAL A 314 10.49 2.93 -10.70
CA VAL A 314 9.96 4.29 -10.55
C VAL A 314 9.20 4.65 -11.82
N GLY A 315 7.86 4.62 -11.73
CA GLY A 315 7.01 4.79 -12.91
C GLY A 315 7.26 3.64 -13.91
N PRO A 316 7.61 3.93 -15.18
CA PRO A 316 7.86 2.89 -16.18
C PRO A 316 9.30 2.36 -16.18
N VAL A 317 10.21 2.90 -15.36
CA VAL A 317 11.65 2.58 -15.42
C VAL A 317 12.05 1.73 -14.22
N THR A 318 12.74 0.63 -14.46
CA THR A 318 13.44 -0.13 -13.42
C THR A 318 14.89 0.32 -13.34
N LEU A 319 15.33 0.67 -12.14
CA LEU A 319 16.65 1.19 -11.84
C LEU A 319 17.39 0.18 -10.97
N ASP A 320 18.64 -0.09 -11.33
CA ASP A 320 19.54 -0.89 -10.52
C ASP A 320 20.27 -0.02 -9.51
N TRP A 321 20.46 -0.57 -8.32
CA TRP A 321 21.05 0.09 -7.18
C TRP A 321 22.03 -0.85 -6.49
N ARG A 322 23.22 -0.33 -6.18
CA ARG A 322 24.20 -0.96 -5.29
C ARG A 322 24.45 -0.05 -4.10
N SER A 323 24.14 -0.53 -2.91
CA SER A 323 24.45 0.17 -1.67
C SER A 323 25.54 -0.56 -0.90
N ARG A 324 26.44 0.20 -0.27
CA ARG A 324 27.43 -0.31 0.68
C ARG A 324 27.00 0.05 2.10
N ILE A 325 27.05 -0.91 3.01
CA ILE A 325 26.74 -0.71 4.43
C ILE A 325 27.96 -0.14 5.14
N ASP A 326 27.90 1.13 5.56
CA ASP A 326 28.98 1.79 6.30
C ASP A 326 28.51 3.14 6.90
N PRO A 327 28.45 3.30 8.24
CA PRO A 327 28.90 2.36 9.27
C PRO A 327 27.87 1.26 9.58
N TRP A 328 28.30 0.25 10.34
CA TRP A 328 27.46 -0.78 10.95
C TRP A 328 27.78 -0.87 12.45
N LYS A 329 26.86 -0.43 13.30
CA LYS A 329 26.95 -0.52 14.77
C LYS A 329 25.69 -1.22 15.31
N PRO A 330 25.76 -2.54 15.58
CA PRO A 330 24.63 -3.31 16.08
C PRO A 330 23.93 -2.66 17.28
N GLY A 331 22.60 -2.52 17.20
CA GLY A 331 21.77 -1.95 18.25
C GLY A 331 21.80 -0.42 18.37
N GLU A 332 22.56 0.29 17.54
CA GLU A 332 22.70 1.75 17.62
C GLU A 332 22.42 2.41 16.27
N GLN A 333 23.16 2.03 15.23
CA GLN A 333 23.07 2.69 13.94
C GLN A 333 23.60 1.83 12.80
N PHE A 334 23.11 2.09 11.60
CA PHE A 334 23.80 1.71 10.38
C PHE A 334 23.49 2.69 9.26
N ALA A 335 24.32 2.73 8.22
CA ALA A 335 24.02 3.50 7.03
C ALA A 335 24.24 2.71 5.74
N ASP A 336 23.47 3.05 4.73
CA ASP A 336 23.64 2.59 3.36
C ASP A 336 24.07 3.75 2.45
N ALA A 337 25.19 3.55 1.77
CA ALA A 337 25.79 4.51 0.86
C ALA A 337 25.69 4.00 -0.58
N GLN A 338 25.05 4.76 -1.46
CA GLN A 338 24.86 4.35 -2.86
C GLN A 338 26.19 4.40 -3.62
N GLU A 339 26.70 3.25 -4.06
CA GLU A 339 27.83 3.16 -4.98
C GLU A 339 27.39 3.32 -6.44
N VAL A 340 26.31 2.63 -6.81
CA VAL A 340 25.64 2.70 -8.12
C VAL A 340 24.17 3.00 -7.90
N GLY A 341 23.62 3.97 -8.61
CA GLY A 341 22.20 4.29 -8.53
C GLY A 341 21.87 5.63 -9.18
N PRO A 342 20.60 6.06 -9.10
CA PRO A 342 20.09 7.20 -9.86
C PRO A 342 20.52 8.56 -9.29
N TYR A 343 21.07 8.61 -8.08
CA TYR A 343 21.48 9.86 -7.44
C TYR A 343 22.97 10.15 -7.65
N SER A 344 23.33 11.44 -7.68
CA SER A 344 24.74 11.84 -7.62
C SER A 344 25.36 11.63 -6.24
N SER A 345 24.53 11.70 -5.19
CA SER A 345 24.86 11.35 -3.81
C SER A 345 23.61 10.78 -3.14
N TRP A 346 23.76 9.66 -2.44
CA TRP A 346 22.74 9.10 -1.56
C TRP A 346 23.43 8.39 -0.40
N TYR A 347 23.24 8.93 0.79
CA TYR A 347 23.72 8.39 2.05
C TYR A 347 22.53 8.34 3.02
N HIS A 348 22.09 7.14 3.38
CA HIS A 348 20.93 6.93 4.24
C HIS A 348 21.39 6.29 5.55
N GLU A 349 21.25 7.02 6.65
CA GLU A 349 21.54 6.57 8.01
C GLU A 349 20.25 6.23 8.76
N HIS A 350 20.31 5.15 9.53
CA HIS A 350 19.26 4.68 10.42
C HIS A 350 19.86 4.68 11.83
N HIS A 351 19.24 5.42 12.75
CA HIS A 351 19.65 5.52 14.15
C HIS A 351 18.53 5.03 15.06
N PHE A 352 18.89 4.31 16.13
CA PHE A 352 17.95 3.70 17.06
C PHE A 352 18.32 4.06 18.49
N GLU A 353 17.34 4.50 19.27
CA GLU A 353 17.51 4.88 20.68
C GLU A 353 16.44 4.19 21.52
N ARG A 354 16.82 3.71 22.71
CA ARG A 354 15.84 3.19 23.68
C ARG A 354 14.99 4.34 24.21
N ASP A 355 13.68 4.10 24.32
CA ASP A 355 12.75 5.04 24.94
C ASP A 355 11.73 4.24 25.78
N GLY A 356 12.10 4.01 27.05
CA GLY A 356 11.39 3.10 27.95
C GLY A 356 11.35 1.68 27.40
N ASN A 357 10.14 1.14 27.23
CA ASN A 357 9.90 -0.18 26.62
C ASN A 357 9.84 -0.13 25.08
N GLY A 358 9.94 1.05 24.49
CA GLY A 358 9.89 1.28 23.05
C GLY A 358 11.23 1.73 22.48
N THR A 359 11.22 2.06 21.19
CA THR A 359 12.39 2.47 20.43
C THR A 359 12.09 3.72 19.61
N VAL A 360 12.94 4.75 19.70
CA VAL A 360 12.92 5.86 18.76
C VAL A 360 13.82 5.50 17.58
N MET A 361 13.26 5.56 16.38
CA MET A 361 13.99 5.39 15.12
C MET A 361 14.07 6.74 14.40
N VAL A 362 15.27 7.08 13.96
CA VAL A 362 15.55 8.27 13.14
C VAL A 362 16.18 7.81 11.83
N ASP A 363 15.54 8.18 10.73
CA ASP A 363 16.04 8.04 9.37
C ASP A 363 16.58 9.39 8.90
N ARG A 364 17.81 9.43 8.39
CA ARG A 364 18.37 10.61 7.72
C ARG A 364 18.91 10.22 6.35
N VAL A 365 18.43 10.87 5.30
CA VAL A 365 18.93 10.68 3.95
C VAL A 365 19.53 11.98 3.44
N TRP A 366 20.84 11.99 3.28
CA TRP A 366 21.53 13.05 2.56
C TRP A 366 21.65 12.67 1.10
N TYR A 367 20.96 13.43 0.23
CA TYR A 367 20.87 13.08 -1.18
C TYR A 367 21.05 14.27 -2.13
N ALA A 368 21.40 13.97 -3.37
CA ALA A 368 21.47 14.94 -4.46
C ALA A 368 21.02 14.31 -5.80
N PRO A 369 19.95 14.81 -6.44
CA PRO A 369 19.59 14.40 -7.79
C PRO A 369 20.72 14.70 -8.80
N PRO A 370 20.82 13.95 -9.91
CA PRO A 370 21.82 14.18 -10.95
C PRO A 370 21.48 15.43 -11.79
N LEU A 371 22.30 15.76 -12.79
CA LEU A 371 22.00 16.81 -13.79
C LEU A 371 21.89 18.25 -13.25
N GLY A 372 22.50 18.54 -12.10
CA GLY A 372 22.71 19.91 -11.61
C GLY A 372 21.40 20.73 -11.52
N PRO A 373 21.25 21.87 -12.23
CA PRO A 373 20.04 22.70 -12.19
C PRO A 373 18.75 21.98 -12.60
N ILE A 374 18.80 21.12 -13.62
CA ILE A 374 17.63 20.36 -14.08
C ILE A 374 17.20 19.39 -12.97
N GLY A 375 18.15 18.72 -12.32
CA GLY A 375 17.89 17.88 -11.17
C GLY A 375 17.24 18.60 -9.99
N ARG A 376 17.56 19.88 -9.78
CA ARG A 376 16.90 20.68 -8.73
C ARG A 376 15.42 20.91 -9.01
N LEU A 377 15.10 21.26 -10.25
CA LEU A 377 13.71 21.45 -10.66
C LEU A 377 12.95 20.13 -10.55
N ALA A 378 13.54 19.05 -11.07
CA ALA A 378 12.98 17.70 -10.94
C ALA A 378 12.78 17.30 -9.47
N ASN A 379 13.69 17.71 -8.57
CA ASN A 379 13.55 17.45 -7.15
C ASN A 379 12.31 18.10 -6.55
N SER A 380 12.12 19.40 -6.81
CA SER A 380 10.98 20.14 -6.28
C SER A 380 9.64 19.60 -6.80
N LEU A 381 9.59 19.15 -8.05
CA LEU A 381 8.34 18.76 -8.71
C LEU A 381 8.00 17.28 -8.53
N PHE A 382 9.00 16.40 -8.48
CA PHE A 382 8.80 14.94 -8.57
C PHE A 382 9.55 14.15 -7.50
N VAL A 383 10.85 14.39 -7.29
CA VAL A 383 11.67 13.54 -6.40
C VAL A 383 11.30 13.74 -4.94
N ALA A 384 11.27 14.98 -4.44
CA ALA A 384 10.96 15.25 -3.04
C ALA A 384 9.54 14.80 -2.64
N PRO A 385 8.47 15.07 -3.42
CA PRO A 385 7.15 14.52 -3.15
C PRO A 385 7.13 12.98 -3.14
N LYS A 386 7.85 12.33 -4.07
CA LYS A 386 7.92 10.86 -4.11
C LYS A 386 8.69 10.30 -2.91
N LEU A 387 9.81 10.91 -2.51
CA LEU A 387 10.56 10.51 -1.31
C LEU A 387 9.71 10.66 -0.05
N LYS A 388 9.00 11.78 0.12
CA LYS A 388 8.03 11.94 1.22
C LYS A 388 6.98 10.83 1.21
N SER A 389 6.45 10.47 0.04
CA SER A 389 5.50 9.35 -0.07
C SER A 389 6.11 7.99 0.31
N ILE A 390 7.39 7.75 -0.02
CA ILE A 390 8.09 6.50 0.31
C ILE A 390 8.30 6.38 1.83
N PHE A 391 8.82 7.44 2.46
CA PHE A 391 9.03 7.45 3.92
C PHE A 391 7.72 7.53 4.71
N GLY A 392 6.68 8.17 4.16
CA GLY A 392 5.32 8.08 4.67
C GLY A 392 4.77 6.66 4.66
N TYR A 393 4.96 5.92 3.56
CA TYR A 393 4.60 4.50 3.51
C TYR A 393 5.37 3.67 4.54
N ARG A 394 6.67 3.92 4.71
CA ARG A 394 7.49 3.26 5.75
C ARG A 394 6.89 3.49 7.14
N THR A 395 6.52 4.72 7.46
CA THR A 395 5.86 5.06 8.74
C THR A 395 4.58 4.27 8.95
N VAL A 396 3.75 4.14 7.91
CA VAL A 396 2.52 3.33 7.93
C VAL A 396 2.83 1.85 8.13
N ALA A 397 3.80 1.29 7.40
CA ALA A 397 4.22 -0.10 7.56
C ALA A 397 4.76 -0.38 8.97
N MET A 398 5.53 0.56 9.55
CA MET A 398 6.01 0.47 10.94
C MET A 398 4.87 0.61 11.95
N ARG A 399 3.87 1.45 11.67
CA ARG A 399 2.65 1.51 12.49
C ARG A 399 1.94 0.17 12.55
N MET A 400 1.81 -0.49 11.41
CA MET A 400 1.16 -1.80 11.33
C MET A 400 1.96 -2.89 12.03
N ARG A 401 3.30 -2.82 11.98
CA ARG A 401 4.19 -3.85 12.55
C ARG A 401 4.46 -3.68 14.03
N PHE A 402 4.72 -2.45 14.46
CA PHE A 402 5.24 -2.09 15.79
C PHE A 402 4.44 -0.98 16.46
N ARG A 403 3.21 -0.69 16.00
CA ARG A 403 2.36 0.40 16.52
C ARG A 403 3.07 1.75 16.59
N ALA A 404 3.87 2.03 15.58
CA ALA A 404 4.62 3.27 15.42
C ALA A 404 3.76 4.54 15.53
N GLU A 405 4.28 5.49 16.30
CA GLU A 405 3.79 6.86 16.40
C GLU A 405 4.82 7.81 15.77
N PRO A 406 4.46 8.56 14.71
CA PRO A 406 5.38 9.53 14.13
C PRO A 406 5.67 10.65 15.12
N LEU A 407 6.92 11.07 15.22
CA LEU A 407 7.36 12.21 16.02
C LEU A 407 7.65 13.39 15.09
N SER A 408 7.70 14.62 15.61
CA SER A 408 8.15 15.76 14.81
C SER A 408 9.58 15.50 14.29
N ALA A 409 9.74 15.66 12.96
CA ALA A 409 10.99 15.42 12.24
C ALA A 409 12.05 16.49 12.48
#